data_AF-A0A950K6W8-F1
#
_entry.id   AF-A0A950K6W8-F1
#
_cell.length_a   1.000
_cell.length_b   1.000
_cell.length_c   1.000
_cell.angle_alpha   90.00
_cell.angle_beta   90.00
_cell.angle_gamma   90.00
#
_symmetry.space_group_name_H-M   'P 1'
#
loop_
_entity.id
_entity.type
_entity.pdbx_description
1 polymer ?
#
loop_
_entity_poly.entity_id
_entity_poly.type
_entity_poly.pdbx_seq_one_letter_code
_entity_poly.pdbx_strand_id
1 'polypeptide(L)'
;MRYWGVVPALVLAALSGCFPEDTWSSRVPTPEENPAPPEHLLRKPADFRLYDPSVRKEFFLYFYEDELVSQDIVTVINHALPSAERRPRLATREEHDYAIRVFMEDWRARGQSEKIRYFNEKYSQEVSRMNTLLDEKIDFKDREVRDLEDKRVALDADVKSRQMTGAYQGGDEKQNLVEGTVAQRELAKAERALLLAKGQLLILQYLRDQRNSEYARHSLVLSDDYVSVKGLLESYPAPERLVAEVCQNVHPFSWQRPGVKIAVKDDGYLYMTQSREIIVAVRDYVERLREDLQSRSKPAKQ
;
A
#
# COMPACT_ATOMS: atom_id res chain seq x y z
N MET A 1 -20.87 0.41 35.14
CA MET A 1 -19.92 0.72 34.05
C MET A 1 -20.16 -0.24 32.90
N ARG A 2 -20.77 0.22 31.80
CA ARG A 2 -20.81 -0.42 30.46
C ARG A 2 -21.71 0.45 29.56
N TYR A 3 -21.51 0.38 28.24
CA TYR A 3 -22.14 1.16 27.16
C TYR A 3 -21.46 2.48 26.75
N TRP A 4 -20.14 2.47 26.49
CA TRP A 4 -19.44 3.56 25.77
C TRP A 4 -18.74 3.11 24.47
N GLY A 5 -18.97 1.87 24.01
CA GLY A 5 -18.29 1.30 22.84
C GLY A 5 -19.13 1.17 21.56
N VAL A 6 -20.46 1.38 21.64
CA VAL A 6 -21.39 1.05 20.53
C VAL A 6 -21.84 2.29 19.75
N VAL A 7 -21.70 3.49 20.33
CA VAL A 7 -22.12 4.75 19.71
C VAL A 7 -21.23 5.20 18.53
N PRO A 8 -19.89 5.01 18.51
CA PRO A 8 -19.10 5.47 17.37
C PRO A 8 -19.32 4.63 16.10
N ALA A 9 -19.59 3.33 16.23
CA ALA A 9 -19.77 2.42 15.09
C ALA A 9 -21.10 2.64 14.34
N LEU A 10 -22.18 3.00 15.05
CA LEU A 10 -23.48 3.27 14.44
C LEU A 10 -23.55 4.63 13.74
N VAL A 11 -22.78 5.63 14.21
CA VAL A 11 -22.67 6.93 13.53
C VAL A 11 -21.83 6.82 12.24
N LEU A 12 -20.82 5.95 12.22
CA LEU A 12 -20.04 5.62 11.01
C LEU A 12 -20.88 4.89 9.95
N ALA A 13 -21.79 4.01 10.36
CA ALA A 13 -22.69 3.29 9.44
C ALA A 13 -23.87 4.15 8.93
N ALA A 14 -24.31 5.16 9.68
CA ALA A 14 -25.36 6.08 9.25
C ALA A 14 -24.86 7.12 8.22
N LEU A 15 -23.55 7.40 8.20
CA LEU A 15 -22.93 8.34 7.23
C LEU A 15 -22.51 7.67 5.91
N SER A 16 -22.52 6.33 5.83
CA SER A 16 -22.28 5.61 4.57
C SER A 16 -23.54 5.38 3.72
N GLY A 17 -24.73 5.67 4.26
CA GLY A 17 -26.02 5.45 3.59
C GLY A 17 -26.53 6.60 2.70
N CYS A 18 -25.84 7.74 2.68
CA CYS A 18 -26.19 8.90 1.85
C CYS A 18 -24.94 9.40 1.11
N PHE A 19 -24.32 8.53 0.32
CA PHE A 19 -23.45 9.01 -0.75
C PHE A 19 -24.36 9.52 -1.87
N PRO A 20 -24.37 10.83 -2.19
CA PRO A 20 -24.81 11.24 -3.51
C PRO A 20 -23.91 10.50 -4.52
N GLU A 21 -24.50 10.11 -5.65
CA GLU A 21 -23.84 9.50 -6.79
C GLU A 21 -22.40 9.98 -6.93
N ASP A 22 -21.52 9.02 -7.21
CA ASP A 22 -20.07 9.11 -7.29
C ASP A 22 -19.61 10.21 -8.28
N THR A 23 -19.76 11.48 -7.92
CA THR A 23 -19.34 12.63 -8.73
C THR A 23 -17.82 12.77 -8.76
N TRP A 24 -17.10 11.99 -7.94
CA TRP A 24 -15.66 12.03 -7.79
C TRP A 24 -14.93 11.20 -8.85
N SER A 25 -15.54 10.11 -9.33
CA SER A 25 -15.02 9.30 -10.45
C SER A 25 -14.85 10.10 -11.75
N SER A 26 -15.54 11.24 -11.88
CA SER A 26 -15.56 12.07 -13.09
C SER A 26 -14.48 13.15 -13.20
N ARG A 27 -13.72 13.44 -12.12
CA ARG A 27 -12.80 14.62 -12.07
C ARG A 27 -11.33 14.29 -11.84
N VAL A 28 -11.02 13.08 -11.40
CA VAL A 28 -9.69 12.49 -11.57
C VAL A 28 -9.74 11.84 -12.95
N PRO A 29 -8.75 12.00 -13.85
CA PRO A 29 -8.66 11.14 -15.01
C PRO A 29 -8.68 9.72 -14.45
N THR A 30 -9.78 8.99 -14.66
CA THR A 30 -9.77 7.55 -14.44
C THR A 30 -8.49 7.06 -15.10
N PRO A 31 -7.60 6.32 -14.40
CA PRO A 31 -6.56 5.60 -15.11
C PRO A 31 -7.30 4.92 -16.26
N GLU A 32 -6.87 5.20 -17.50
CA GLU A 32 -7.47 4.66 -18.73
C GLU A 32 -8.09 3.33 -18.38
N GLU A 33 -9.42 3.24 -18.51
CA GLU A 33 -10.15 2.00 -18.31
C GLU A 33 -9.35 0.96 -19.07
N ASN A 34 -8.64 0.07 -18.34
CA ASN A 34 -7.68 -0.82 -18.98
C ASN A 34 -8.46 -1.48 -20.11
N PRO A 35 -8.08 -1.24 -21.38
CA PRO A 35 -8.91 -1.63 -22.49
C PRO A 35 -9.20 -3.11 -22.31
N ALA A 36 -10.48 -3.48 -22.38
CA ALA A 36 -10.89 -4.85 -22.20
C ALA A 36 -9.93 -5.74 -23.02
N PRO A 37 -9.31 -6.76 -22.41
CA PRO A 37 -8.28 -7.53 -23.06
C PRO A 37 -8.75 -7.94 -24.45
N PRO A 38 -7.93 -7.74 -25.48
CA PRO A 38 -8.29 -8.18 -26.81
C PRO A 38 -8.76 -9.65 -26.78
N GLU A 39 -9.94 -9.95 -27.35
CA GLU A 39 -10.54 -11.30 -27.28
C GLU A 39 -9.61 -12.42 -27.78
N HIS A 40 -8.61 -12.07 -28.60
CA HIS A 40 -7.61 -13.00 -29.09
C HIS A 40 -6.70 -13.57 -27.99
N LEU A 41 -6.57 -12.91 -26.82
CA LEU A 41 -5.78 -13.42 -25.69
C LEU A 41 -6.43 -14.63 -25.01
N LEU A 42 -7.77 -14.66 -24.95
CA LEU A 42 -8.52 -15.81 -24.44
C LEU A 42 -8.37 -17.06 -25.32
N ARG A 43 -7.84 -16.90 -26.54
CA ARG A 43 -7.56 -17.99 -27.49
C ARG A 43 -6.11 -18.46 -27.43
N LYS A 44 -5.20 -17.70 -26.80
CA LYS A 44 -3.81 -18.12 -26.58
C LYS A 44 -3.72 -19.03 -25.35
N PRO A 45 -2.80 -20.00 -25.31
CA PRO A 45 -2.51 -20.72 -24.07
C PRO A 45 -2.00 -19.73 -23.02
N ALA A 46 -2.48 -19.86 -21.79
CA ALA A 46 -2.02 -19.02 -20.69
C ALA A 46 -0.55 -19.28 -20.38
N ASP A 47 0.20 -18.22 -20.05
CA ASP A 47 1.59 -18.35 -19.62
C ASP A 47 1.68 -19.15 -18.32
N PHE A 48 0.67 -19.00 -17.46
CA PHE A 48 0.53 -19.79 -16.25
C PHE A 48 -0.91 -20.18 -15.97
N ARG A 49 -1.04 -21.37 -15.38
CA ARG A 49 -2.32 -21.97 -14.98
C ARG A 49 -2.19 -22.50 -13.57
N LEU A 50 -3.16 -22.17 -12.74
CA LEU A 50 -3.24 -22.62 -11.36
C LEU A 50 -4.67 -23.06 -11.07
N TYR A 51 -4.84 -24.31 -10.65
CA TYR A 51 -6.10 -24.76 -10.07
C TYR A 51 -5.98 -24.78 -8.56
N ASP A 52 -6.88 -24.07 -7.89
CA ASP A 52 -6.98 -24.07 -6.43
C ASP A 52 -8.23 -24.86 -6.00
N PRO A 53 -8.04 -26.05 -5.38
CA PRO A 53 -9.15 -26.89 -4.92
C PRO A 53 -9.98 -26.26 -3.80
N SER A 54 -9.39 -25.37 -2.99
CA SER A 54 -10.03 -24.79 -1.81
C SER A 54 -11.16 -23.81 -2.19
N VAL A 55 -10.89 -22.97 -3.18
CA VAL A 55 -11.87 -22.02 -3.76
C VAL A 55 -12.58 -22.59 -4.99
N ARG A 56 -12.20 -23.79 -5.46
CA ARG A 56 -12.72 -24.45 -6.68
C ARG A 56 -12.64 -23.53 -7.90
N LYS A 57 -11.56 -22.77 -8.00
CA LYS A 57 -11.32 -21.81 -9.08
C LYS A 57 -10.02 -22.15 -9.78
N GLU A 58 -10.02 -21.91 -11.07
CA GLU A 58 -8.86 -22.05 -11.91
C GLU A 58 -8.48 -20.68 -12.47
N PHE A 59 -7.24 -20.28 -12.21
CA PHE A 59 -6.69 -18.99 -12.58
C PHE A 59 -5.74 -19.18 -13.75
N PHE A 60 -5.81 -18.27 -14.71
CA PHE A 60 -4.96 -18.22 -15.88
C PHE A 60 -4.35 -16.84 -15.96
N LEU A 61 -3.02 -16.78 -15.93
CA LEU A 61 -2.28 -15.52 -16.04
C LEU A 61 -1.68 -15.42 -17.44
N TYR A 62 -1.87 -14.24 -18.03
CA TYR A 62 -1.34 -13.87 -19.33
C TYR A 62 -0.48 -12.62 -19.17
N PHE A 63 0.72 -12.63 -19.74
CA PHE A 63 1.49 -11.42 -19.96
C PHE A 63 1.14 -10.88 -21.33
N TYR A 64 0.49 -9.72 -21.36
CA TYR A 64 0.23 -8.99 -22.58
C TYR A 64 1.28 -7.90 -22.73
N GLU A 65 2.09 -7.97 -23.78
CA GLU A 65 2.95 -6.88 -24.22
C GLU A 65 2.60 -6.50 -25.65
N ASP A 66 2.33 -5.22 -25.84
CA ASP A 66 2.12 -4.55 -27.13
C ASP A 66 2.99 -3.27 -27.18
N GLU A 67 3.10 -2.62 -28.33
CA GLU A 67 3.96 -1.44 -28.54
C GLU A 67 3.69 -0.27 -27.57
N LEU A 68 2.49 -0.24 -26.98
CA LEU A 68 2.03 0.83 -26.07
C LEU A 68 1.70 0.34 -24.66
N VAL A 69 1.49 -0.96 -24.44
CA VAL A 69 0.89 -1.49 -23.20
C VAL A 69 1.52 -2.81 -22.78
N SER A 70 2.02 -2.86 -21.54
CA SER A 70 2.43 -4.11 -20.85
C SER A 70 1.47 -4.36 -19.69
N GLN A 71 0.55 -5.32 -19.84
CA GLN A 71 -0.49 -5.65 -18.85
C GLN A 71 -0.48 -7.13 -18.50
N ASP A 72 -0.67 -7.41 -17.22
CA ASP A 72 -0.97 -8.74 -16.69
C ASP A 72 -2.48 -8.92 -16.65
N ILE A 73 -2.95 -10.02 -17.23
CA ILE A 73 -4.37 -10.32 -17.28
C ILE A 73 -4.58 -11.65 -16.59
N VAL A 74 -5.36 -11.63 -15.51
CA VAL A 74 -5.83 -12.85 -14.85
C VAL A 74 -7.27 -13.13 -15.27
N THR A 75 -7.48 -14.35 -15.76
CA THR A 75 -8.83 -14.87 -16.00
C THR A 75 -9.11 -16.05 -15.08
N VAL A 76 -10.39 -16.28 -14.80
CA VAL A 76 -10.88 -17.24 -13.82
C VAL A 76 -11.94 -18.12 -14.46
N ILE A 77 -11.82 -19.42 -14.24
CA ILE A 77 -12.92 -20.39 -14.41
C ILE A 77 -13.35 -20.85 -13.03
N ASN A 78 -14.62 -20.60 -12.69
CA ASN A 78 -15.20 -21.04 -11.43
C ASN A 78 -15.81 -22.43 -11.58
N HIS A 79 -15.15 -23.46 -11.06
CA HIS A 79 -15.61 -24.85 -11.11
C HIS A 79 -16.73 -25.15 -10.10
N ALA A 80 -17.05 -24.21 -9.20
CA ALA A 80 -18.25 -24.30 -8.36
C ALA A 80 -19.54 -24.11 -9.16
N LEU A 81 -19.49 -23.47 -10.34
CA LEU A 81 -20.66 -23.28 -11.20
C LEU A 81 -21.00 -24.56 -12.00
N PRO A 82 -22.27 -24.72 -12.43
CA PRO A 82 -22.66 -25.78 -13.36
C PRO A 82 -21.88 -25.69 -14.68
N SER A 83 -21.59 -26.83 -15.31
CA SER A 83 -20.76 -26.92 -16.51
C SER A 83 -21.21 -26.03 -17.68
N ALA A 84 -22.51 -25.75 -17.82
CA ALA A 84 -23.05 -24.84 -18.84
C ALA A 84 -22.61 -23.37 -18.65
N GLU A 85 -22.26 -22.99 -17.42
CA GLU A 85 -21.88 -21.62 -17.02
C GLU A 85 -20.38 -21.48 -16.72
N ARG A 86 -19.61 -22.59 -16.80
CA ARG A 86 -18.14 -22.58 -16.62
C ARG A 86 -17.46 -21.95 -17.83
N ARG A 87 -17.47 -20.63 -17.88
CA ARG A 87 -16.75 -19.85 -18.91
C ARG A 87 -15.58 -19.09 -18.28
N PRO A 88 -14.45 -18.97 -18.99
CA PRO A 88 -13.38 -18.05 -18.58
C PRO A 88 -13.95 -16.63 -18.54
N ARG A 89 -13.71 -15.94 -17.43
CA ARG A 89 -14.00 -14.50 -17.30
C ARG A 89 -12.80 -13.77 -16.73
N LEU A 90 -12.76 -12.46 -16.87
CA LEU A 90 -11.81 -11.62 -16.12
C LEU A 90 -11.96 -11.85 -14.61
N ALA A 91 -10.83 -11.90 -13.91
CA ALA A 91 -10.80 -11.92 -12.45
C ALA A 91 -11.37 -10.62 -11.89
N THR A 92 -12.07 -10.68 -10.75
CA THR A 92 -12.27 -9.49 -9.93
C THR A 92 -10.95 -9.04 -9.32
N ARG A 93 -10.86 -7.80 -8.80
CA ARG A 93 -9.63 -7.30 -8.17
C ARG A 93 -9.12 -8.22 -7.04
N GLU A 94 -10.01 -8.68 -6.17
CA GLU A 94 -9.67 -9.60 -5.08
C GLU A 94 -9.17 -10.96 -5.60
N GLU A 95 -9.78 -11.48 -6.67
CA GLU A 95 -9.37 -12.73 -7.30
C GLU A 95 -8.02 -12.60 -8.02
N HIS A 96 -7.77 -11.43 -8.61
CA HIS A 96 -6.50 -11.08 -9.23
C HIS A 96 -5.38 -11.09 -8.20
N ASP A 97 -5.53 -10.31 -7.11
CA ASP A 97 -4.53 -10.20 -6.04
C ASP A 97 -4.25 -11.57 -5.38
N TYR A 98 -5.31 -12.37 -5.18
CA TYR A 98 -5.18 -13.74 -4.71
C TYR A 98 -4.35 -14.60 -5.66
N ALA A 99 -4.71 -14.60 -6.95
CA ALA A 99 -4.04 -15.42 -7.96
C ALA A 99 -2.56 -15.06 -8.09
N ILE A 100 -2.23 -13.76 -8.16
CA ILE A 100 -0.85 -13.28 -8.24
C ILE A 100 -0.05 -13.74 -7.02
N ARG A 101 -0.61 -13.65 -5.81
CA ARG A 101 0.07 -14.14 -4.60
C ARG A 101 0.42 -15.63 -4.69
N VAL A 102 -0.52 -16.47 -5.14
CA VAL A 102 -0.27 -17.92 -5.25
C VAL A 102 0.70 -18.24 -6.39
N PHE A 103 0.63 -17.51 -7.52
CA PHE A 103 1.63 -17.63 -8.59
C PHE A 103 3.03 -17.25 -8.10
N MET A 104 3.16 -16.20 -7.29
CA MET A 104 4.44 -15.81 -6.71
C MET A 104 5.01 -16.86 -5.76
N GLU A 105 4.16 -17.55 -5.00
CA GLU A 105 4.59 -18.68 -4.15
C GLU A 105 5.11 -19.85 -4.98
N ASP A 106 4.40 -20.23 -6.07
CA ASP A 106 4.85 -21.27 -7.00
C ASP A 106 6.16 -20.87 -7.72
N TRP A 107 6.30 -19.62 -8.13
CA TRP A 107 7.55 -19.12 -8.71
C TRP A 107 8.72 -19.13 -7.74
N ARG A 108 8.47 -18.83 -6.45
CA ARG A 108 9.49 -18.93 -5.40
C ARG A 108 9.94 -20.38 -5.23
N ALA A 109 8.99 -21.31 -5.19
CA ALA A 109 9.29 -22.74 -5.09
C ALA A 109 10.10 -23.25 -6.30
N ARG A 110 9.89 -22.68 -7.49
CA ARG A 110 10.58 -23.05 -8.74
C ARG A 110 11.82 -22.21 -9.06
N GLY A 111 12.21 -21.28 -8.18
CA GLY A 111 13.39 -20.43 -8.37
C GLY A 111 13.29 -19.43 -9.53
N GLN A 112 12.09 -19.04 -9.96
CA GLN A 112 11.87 -18.09 -11.07
C GLN A 112 12.02 -16.63 -10.60
N SER A 113 13.24 -16.26 -10.19
CA SER A 113 13.56 -14.96 -9.57
C SER A 113 13.31 -13.75 -10.46
N GLU A 114 13.48 -13.85 -11.77
CA GLU A 114 13.25 -12.75 -12.71
C GLU A 114 11.78 -12.35 -12.81
N LYS A 115 10.86 -13.32 -12.80
CA LYS A 115 9.41 -13.08 -12.84
C LYS A 115 8.90 -12.48 -11.52
N ILE A 116 9.45 -12.95 -10.40
CA ILE A 116 9.21 -12.36 -9.09
C ILE A 116 9.70 -10.91 -9.05
N ARG A 117 10.87 -10.61 -9.65
CA ARG A 117 11.40 -9.25 -9.75
C ARG A 117 10.48 -8.35 -10.56
N TYR A 118 10.07 -8.76 -11.76
CA TYR A 118 9.15 -8.01 -12.61
C TYR A 118 7.84 -7.68 -11.88
N PHE A 119 7.22 -8.67 -11.24
CA PHE A 119 5.96 -8.45 -10.51
C PHE A 119 6.13 -7.57 -9.28
N ASN A 120 7.20 -7.75 -8.51
CA ASN A 120 7.48 -6.88 -7.37
C ASN A 120 7.72 -5.43 -7.79
N GLU A 121 8.44 -5.22 -8.89
CA GLU A 121 8.72 -3.89 -9.44
C GLU A 121 7.42 -3.22 -9.91
N LYS A 122 6.60 -3.91 -10.69
CA LYS A 122 5.28 -3.41 -11.11
C LYS A 122 4.36 -3.12 -9.93
N TYR A 123 4.25 -4.06 -8.98
CA TYR A 123 3.45 -3.87 -7.76
C TYR A 123 3.95 -2.67 -6.94
N SER A 124 5.27 -2.48 -6.83
CA SER A 124 5.85 -1.32 -6.14
C SER A 124 5.53 0.01 -6.83
N GLN A 125 5.47 0.03 -8.16
CA GLN A 125 5.06 1.20 -8.94
C GLN A 125 3.58 1.51 -8.75
N GLU A 126 2.71 0.49 -8.78
CA GLU A 126 1.27 0.66 -8.55
C GLU A 126 0.96 1.11 -7.13
N VAL A 127 1.60 0.51 -6.13
CA VAL A 127 1.51 0.95 -4.73
C VAL A 127 1.99 2.40 -4.60
N SER A 128 3.11 2.75 -5.22
CA SER A 128 3.61 4.14 -5.20
C SER A 128 2.61 5.12 -5.82
N ARG A 129 1.99 4.75 -6.95
CA ARG A 129 0.93 5.55 -7.60
C ARG A 129 -0.32 5.69 -6.71
N MET A 130 -0.75 4.61 -6.08
CA MET A 130 -1.89 4.64 -5.16
C MET A 130 -1.61 5.50 -3.93
N ASN A 131 -0.36 5.52 -3.46
CA ASN A 131 0.06 6.35 -2.34
C ASN A 131 0.06 7.84 -2.69
N THR A 132 0.62 8.21 -3.85
CA THR A 132 0.61 9.60 -4.31
C THR A 132 -0.83 10.08 -4.50
N LEU A 133 -1.71 9.23 -5.04
CA LEU A 133 -3.13 9.54 -5.15
C LEU A 133 -3.82 9.76 -3.80
N LEU A 134 -3.44 9.04 -2.74
CA LEU A 134 -3.99 9.26 -1.39
C LEU A 134 -3.53 10.60 -0.82
N ASP A 135 -2.25 10.94 -0.96
CA ASP A 135 -1.70 12.19 -0.45
C ASP A 135 -2.25 13.40 -1.24
N GLU A 136 -2.39 13.29 -2.57
CA GLU A 136 -3.05 14.31 -3.41
C GLU A 136 -4.52 14.54 -3.02
N LYS A 137 -5.25 13.46 -2.68
CA LYS A 137 -6.65 13.57 -2.19
C LYS A 137 -6.73 14.31 -0.86
N ILE A 138 -5.77 14.09 0.03
CA ILE A 138 -5.68 14.80 1.31
C ILE A 138 -5.42 16.27 1.04
N ASP A 139 -4.44 16.61 0.22
CA ASP A 139 -4.11 18.01 -0.10
C ASP A 139 -5.28 18.76 -0.73
N PHE A 140 -6.00 18.11 -1.64
CA PHE A 140 -7.20 18.69 -2.23
C PHE A 140 -8.30 18.92 -1.18
N LYS A 141 -8.57 17.92 -0.33
CA LYS A 141 -9.59 18.04 0.73
C LYS A 141 -9.21 19.08 1.78
N ASP A 142 -7.93 19.23 2.10
CA ASP A 142 -7.43 20.29 2.97
C ASP A 142 -7.72 21.67 2.38
N ARG A 143 -7.52 21.86 1.07
CA ARG A 143 -7.88 23.12 0.38
C ARG A 143 -9.38 23.37 0.42
N GLU A 144 -10.20 22.37 0.12
CA GLU A 144 -11.65 22.48 0.18
C GLU A 144 -12.14 22.86 1.59
N VAL A 145 -11.55 22.29 2.63
CA VAL A 145 -11.86 22.66 4.03
C VAL A 145 -11.53 24.12 4.29
N ARG A 146 -10.36 24.61 3.85
CA ARG A 146 -9.98 26.03 4.01
C ARG A 146 -10.93 26.97 3.26
N ASP A 147 -11.25 26.65 2.01
CA ASP A 147 -12.18 27.46 1.21
C ASP A 147 -13.57 27.53 1.86
N LEU A 148 -14.04 26.42 2.43
CA LEU A 148 -15.31 26.36 3.15
C LEU A 148 -15.26 27.10 4.50
N GLU A 149 -14.12 27.10 5.20
CA GLU A 149 -13.89 27.90 6.40
C GLU A 149 -13.95 29.39 6.08
N ASP A 150 -13.24 29.84 5.04
CA ASP A 150 -13.25 31.23 4.59
C ASP A 150 -14.66 31.67 4.18
N LYS A 151 -15.37 30.83 3.43
CA LYS A 151 -16.77 31.08 3.06
C LYS A 151 -17.69 31.19 4.28
N ARG A 152 -17.50 30.33 5.28
CA ARG A 152 -18.26 30.34 6.54
C ARG A 152 -17.99 31.61 7.34
N VAL A 153 -16.74 32.05 7.42
CA VAL A 153 -16.35 33.31 8.08
C VAL A 153 -16.97 34.51 7.36
N ALA A 154 -16.92 34.55 6.03
CA ALA A 154 -17.52 35.63 5.25
C ALA A 154 -19.04 35.71 5.42
N LEU A 155 -19.73 34.56 5.38
CA LEU A 155 -21.19 34.50 5.59
C LEU A 155 -21.60 34.85 7.02
N ASP A 156 -20.83 34.44 8.03
CA ASP A 156 -21.07 34.83 9.42
C ASP A 156 -20.91 36.34 9.62
N ALA A 157 -19.90 36.95 8.99
CA ALA A 157 -19.70 38.39 8.99
C ALA A 157 -20.85 39.14 8.30
N ASP A 158 -21.34 38.64 7.16
CA ASP A 158 -22.49 39.20 6.44
C ASP A 158 -23.78 39.10 7.28
N VAL A 159 -24.05 37.95 7.90
CA VAL A 159 -25.20 37.78 8.81
C VAL A 159 -25.13 38.75 9.99
N LYS A 160 -23.96 38.88 10.63
CA LYS A 160 -23.76 39.84 11.73
C LYS A 160 -23.94 41.28 11.28
N SER A 161 -23.39 41.65 10.12
CA SER A 161 -23.56 42.98 9.52
C SER A 161 -25.05 43.31 9.32
N ARG A 162 -25.82 42.40 8.73
CA ARG A 162 -27.26 42.56 8.49
C ARG A 162 -28.09 42.63 9.77
N GLN A 163 -27.71 41.88 10.80
CA GLN A 163 -28.34 41.99 12.12
C GLN A 163 -28.11 43.36 12.75
N MET A 164 -26.94 43.95 12.55
CA MET A 164 -26.58 45.26 13.08
C MET A 164 -27.23 46.40 12.27
N THR A 165 -27.34 46.29 10.94
CA THR A 165 -27.93 47.34 10.06
C THR A 165 -29.44 47.29 9.98
N GLY A 166 -30.06 46.11 10.11
CA GLY A 166 -31.52 45.96 10.15
C GLY A 166 -32.18 46.66 11.35
N ALA A 167 -31.42 46.97 12.41
CA ALA A 167 -31.87 47.77 13.53
C ALA A 167 -31.97 49.28 13.24
N TYR A 168 -31.37 49.77 12.14
CA TYR A 168 -31.25 51.21 11.84
C TYR A 168 -32.04 51.68 10.60
N GLN A 169 -32.49 50.80 9.70
CA GLN A 169 -33.23 51.20 8.49
C GLN A 169 -34.74 50.94 8.63
N GLY A 170 -35.51 52.02 8.86
CA GLY A 170 -36.98 52.03 8.94
C GLY A 170 -37.69 51.99 7.58
N GLY A 171 -37.30 51.09 6.68
CA GLY A 171 -37.95 50.89 5.38
C GLY A 171 -37.77 49.46 4.86
N ASP A 172 -38.88 48.81 4.52
CA ASP A 172 -39.02 47.42 4.04
C ASP A 172 -38.51 46.29 4.97
N GLU A 173 -39.06 46.27 6.19
CA GLU A 173 -38.87 45.20 7.18
C GLU A 173 -39.02 43.78 6.59
N LYS A 174 -39.98 43.58 5.69
CA LYS A 174 -40.22 42.26 5.06
C LYS A 174 -39.06 41.82 4.17
N GLN A 175 -38.46 42.74 3.41
CA GLN A 175 -37.37 42.41 2.51
C GLN A 175 -36.09 42.13 3.30
N ASN A 176 -35.81 42.93 4.34
CA ASN A 176 -34.69 42.71 5.26
C ASN A 176 -34.79 41.37 6.02
N LEU A 177 -36.01 40.97 6.41
CA LEU A 177 -36.26 39.65 7.03
C LEU A 177 -36.01 38.50 6.05
N VAL A 178 -36.46 38.61 4.80
CA VAL A 178 -36.21 37.59 3.77
C VAL A 178 -34.72 37.46 3.47
N GLU A 179 -34.01 38.57 3.27
CA GLU A 179 -32.58 38.56 3.00
C GLU A 179 -31.74 38.03 4.17
N GLY A 180 -32.12 38.34 5.41
CA GLY A 180 -31.49 37.80 6.61
C GLY A 180 -31.69 36.28 6.75
N THR A 181 -32.91 35.79 6.51
CA THR A 181 -33.20 34.34 6.56
C THR A 181 -32.50 33.56 5.45
N VAL A 182 -32.33 34.15 4.26
CA VAL A 182 -31.56 33.54 3.16
C VAL A 182 -30.07 33.44 3.55
N ALA A 183 -29.48 34.51 4.08
CA ALA A 183 -28.08 34.51 4.52
C ALA A 183 -27.82 33.47 5.64
N GLN A 184 -28.74 33.34 6.59
CA GLN A 184 -28.67 32.30 7.65
C GLN A 184 -28.76 30.87 7.09
N ARG A 185 -29.61 30.65 6.08
CA ARG A 185 -29.71 29.34 5.42
C ARG A 185 -28.43 28.99 4.66
N GLU A 186 -27.84 29.95 3.96
CA GLU A 186 -26.57 29.76 3.26
C GLU A 186 -25.42 29.50 4.23
N LEU A 187 -25.38 30.19 5.38
CA LEU A 187 -24.43 29.91 6.46
C LEU A 187 -24.58 28.47 6.97
N ALA A 188 -25.81 28.03 7.28
CA ALA A 188 -26.07 26.67 7.74
C ALA A 188 -25.68 25.59 6.71
N LYS A 189 -25.89 25.85 5.41
CA LYS A 189 -25.42 24.97 4.33
C LYS A 189 -23.89 24.89 4.29
N ALA A 190 -23.21 26.03 4.39
CA ALA A 190 -21.75 26.08 4.40
C ALA A 190 -21.16 25.35 5.62
N GLU A 191 -21.75 25.52 6.81
CA GLU A 191 -21.33 24.80 8.03
C GLU A 191 -21.52 23.29 7.90
N ARG A 192 -22.65 22.83 7.32
CA ARG A 192 -22.87 21.41 7.05
C ARG A 192 -21.85 20.85 6.07
N ALA A 193 -21.60 21.55 4.96
CA ALA A 193 -20.61 21.13 3.96
C ALA A 193 -19.20 21.06 4.58
N LEU A 194 -18.84 22.04 5.41
CA LEU A 194 -17.56 22.06 6.12
C LEU A 194 -17.41 20.86 7.04
N LEU A 195 -18.43 20.51 7.83
CA LEU A 195 -18.39 19.35 8.72
C LEU A 195 -18.22 18.04 7.95
N LEU A 196 -18.91 17.89 6.80
CA LEU A 196 -18.76 16.73 5.93
C LEU A 196 -17.34 16.63 5.35
N ALA A 197 -16.79 17.74 4.85
CA ALA A 197 -15.44 17.80 4.31
C ALA A 197 -14.38 17.46 5.37
N LYS A 198 -14.52 18.00 6.59
CA LYS A 198 -13.66 17.66 7.74
C LYS A 198 -13.74 16.18 8.11
N GLY A 199 -14.94 15.59 8.10
CA GLY A 199 -15.12 14.17 8.34
C GLY A 199 -14.43 13.29 7.29
N GLN A 200 -14.58 13.64 6.01
CA GLN A 200 -13.92 12.94 4.90
C GLN A 200 -12.39 13.06 4.99
N LEU A 201 -11.88 14.25 5.29
CA LEU A 201 -10.46 14.49 5.48
C LEU A 201 -9.89 13.62 6.62
N LEU A 202 -10.60 13.52 7.74
CA LEU A 202 -10.18 12.71 8.88
C LEU A 202 -10.09 11.22 8.52
N ILE A 203 -11.02 10.72 7.70
CA ILE A 203 -10.97 9.34 7.18
C ILE A 203 -9.74 9.15 6.28
N LEU A 204 -9.46 10.09 5.38
CA LEU A 204 -8.28 10.02 4.51
C LEU A 204 -6.97 10.07 5.30
N GLN A 205 -6.89 10.93 6.32
CA GLN A 205 -5.75 11.00 7.23
C GLN A 205 -5.58 9.71 8.02
N TYR A 206 -6.68 9.11 8.49
CA TYR A 206 -6.64 7.80 9.15
C TYR A 206 -6.10 6.70 8.22
N LEU A 207 -6.54 6.67 6.96
CA LEU A 207 -6.02 5.72 5.96
C LEU A 207 -4.53 5.94 5.68
N ARG A 208 -4.08 7.20 5.62
CA ARG A 208 -2.66 7.55 5.50
C ARG A 208 -1.87 7.07 6.71
N ASP A 209 -2.41 7.22 7.92
CA ASP A 209 -1.76 6.80 9.16
C ASP A 209 -1.72 5.27 9.28
N GLN A 210 -2.78 4.57 8.84
CA GLN A 210 -2.76 3.12 8.70
C GLN A 210 -1.69 2.67 7.70
N ARG A 211 -1.63 3.28 6.50
CA ARG A 211 -0.57 3.04 5.51
C ARG A 211 0.81 3.28 6.09
N ASN A 212 1.02 4.41 6.77
CA ASN A 212 2.30 4.74 7.39
C ASN A 212 2.65 3.78 8.53
N SER A 213 1.66 3.28 9.27
CA SER A 213 1.84 2.25 10.29
C SER A 213 2.15 0.89 9.69
N GLU A 214 1.48 0.51 8.61
CA GLU A 214 1.78 -0.69 7.82
C GLU A 214 3.17 -0.58 7.21
N TYR A 215 3.57 0.58 6.70
CA TYR A 215 4.95 0.82 6.32
C TYR A 215 5.88 0.77 7.50
N ALA A 216 5.57 1.30 8.68
CA ALA A 216 6.44 1.13 9.84
C ALA A 216 6.54 -0.35 10.29
N ARG A 217 5.47 -1.14 10.11
CA ARG A 217 5.40 -2.56 10.45
C ARG A 217 6.05 -3.47 9.41
N HIS A 218 6.00 -3.10 8.13
CA HIS A 218 6.50 -3.87 6.99
C HIS A 218 7.78 -3.28 6.37
N SER A 219 8.15 -2.04 6.69
CA SER A 219 9.49 -1.53 6.48
C SER A 219 10.39 -2.39 7.33
N LEU A 220 11.35 -3.04 6.69
CA LEU A 220 12.50 -3.61 7.37
C LEU A 220 13.00 -2.56 8.36
N VAL A 221 12.71 -2.72 9.65
CA VAL A 221 13.42 -1.99 10.68
C VAL A 221 14.86 -2.45 10.55
N LEU A 222 15.68 -1.59 9.95
CA LEU A 222 17.10 -1.82 9.85
C LEU A 222 17.66 -1.61 11.25
N SER A 223 18.12 -2.69 11.85
CA SER A 223 18.82 -2.67 13.12
C SER A 223 20.31 -2.78 12.86
N ASP A 224 21.09 -2.07 13.65
CA ASP A 224 22.53 -2.26 13.74
C ASP A 224 22.82 -3.48 14.63
N ASP A 225 23.72 -4.35 14.19
CA ASP A 225 24.17 -5.49 14.97
C ASP A 225 25.65 -5.81 14.73
N TYR A 226 26.24 -6.53 15.69
CA TYR A 226 27.64 -6.92 15.70
C TYR A 226 27.78 -8.42 15.96
N VAL A 227 28.45 -9.13 15.06
CA VAL A 227 28.72 -10.56 15.18
C VAL A 227 30.23 -10.77 15.24
N SER A 228 30.73 -11.49 16.26
CA SER A 228 32.16 -11.76 16.37
C SER A 228 32.62 -12.65 15.21
N VAL A 229 33.71 -12.31 14.52
CA VAL A 229 34.27 -13.12 13.43
C VAL A 229 35.77 -13.37 13.60
N LYS A 230 36.33 -13.08 14.78
CA LYS A 230 37.77 -13.21 15.08
C LYS A 230 38.38 -14.55 14.63
N GLY A 231 37.77 -15.67 15.01
CA GLY A 231 38.26 -17.00 14.64
C GLY A 231 38.09 -17.36 13.17
N LEU A 232 37.22 -16.66 12.43
CA LEU A 232 37.08 -16.84 10.99
C LEU A 232 38.16 -16.08 10.24
N LEU A 233 38.52 -14.87 10.69
CA LEU A 233 39.50 -14.03 9.99
C LEU A 233 40.87 -14.68 9.81
N GLU A 234 41.27 -15.62 10.68
CA GLU A 234 42.50 -16.40 10.53
C GLU A 234 42.50 -17.29 9.27
N SER A 235 41.32 -17.71 8.81
CA SER A 235 41.13 -18.56 7.63
C SER A 235 40.88 -17.76 6.33
N TYR A 236 40.70 -16.44 6.42
CA TYR A 236 40.45 -15.57 5.28
C TYR A 236 41.64 -14.64 5.02
N PRO A 237 42.16 -14.56 3.78
CA PRO A 237 43.31 -13.71 3.48
C PRO A 237 43.00 -12.21 3.49
N ALA A 238 41.71 -11.82 3.46
CA ALA A 238 41.26 -10.44 3.54
C ALA A 238 39.85 -10.36 4.15
N PRO A 239 39.55 -9.41 5.05
CA PRO A 239 38.22 -9.26 5.67
C PRO A 239 37.09 -9.05 4.66
N GLU A 240 37.37 -8.40 3.53
CA GLU A 240 36.41 -8.12 2.47
C GLU A 240 35.92 -9.40 1.80
N ARG A 241 36.74 -10.47 1.77
CA ARG A 241 36.30 -11.76 1.22
C ARG A 241 35.25 -12.44 2.09
N LEU A 242 35.38 -12.33 3.42
CA LEU A 242 34.37 -12.83 4.34
C LEU A 242 33.06 -12.06 4.16
N VAL A 243 33.13 -10.73 4.01
CA VAL A 243 31.95 -9.91 3.71
C VAL A 243 31.31 -10.31 2.38
N ALA A 244 32.11 -10.47 1.32
CA ALA A 244 31.61 -10.89 0.01
C ALA A 244 30.94 -12.26 0.06
N GLU A 245 31.52 -13.21 0.80
CA GLU A 245 30.96 -14.55 0.97
C GLU A 245 29.64 -14.55 1.75
N VAL A 246 29.56 -13.80 2.86
CA VAL A 246 28.31 -13.61 3.61
C VAL A 246 27.26 -12.97 2.71
N CYS A 247 27.63 -11.93 1.96
CA CYS A 247 26.72 -11.28 1.02
C CYS A 247 26.22 -12.24 -0.06
N GLN A 248 27.07 -13.11 -0.59
CA GLN A 248 26.70 -14.04 -1.66
C GLN A 248 25.81 -15.19 -1.16
N ASN A 249 26.08 -15.70 0.05
CA ASN A 249 25.43 -16.91 0.57
C ASN A 249 24.23 -16.62 1.48
N VAL A 250 24.12 -15.42 2.04
CA VAL A 250 23.00 -15.01 2.89
C VAL A 250 22.19 -13.93 2.17
N HIS A 251 21.06 -14.29 1.57
CA HIS A 251 20.14 -13.36 0.90
C HIS A 251 20.83 -12.32 -0.03
N PRO A 252 21.48 -12.75 -1.14
CA PRO A 252 22.33 -11.90 -1.99
C PRO A 252 21.73 -10.59 -2.50
N PHE A 253 20.41 -10.53 -2.65
CA PHE A 253 19.71 -9.34 -3.14
C PHE A 253 19.36 -8.34 -2.03
N SER A 254 19.47 -8.73 -0.77
CA SER A 254 19.10 -7.86 0.35
C SER A 254 20.18 -6.82 0.66
N TRP A 255 21.43 -7.04 0.22
CA TRP A 255 22.59 -6.18 0.49
C TRP A 255 22.67 -4.93 -0.39
N GLN A 256 21.92 -4.89 -1.50
CA GLN A 256 21.94 -3.78 -2.46
C GLN A 256 20.91 -2.68 -2.13
N ARG A 257 20.27 -2.75 -0.96
CA ARG A 257 19.19 -1.83 -0.57
C ARG A 257 19.74 -0.53 0.05
N PRO A 258 19.07 0.62 -0.12
CA PRO A 258 19.46 1.86 0.53
C PRO A 258 19.50 1.72 2.05
N GLY A 259 20.56 2.23 2.69
CA GLY A 259 20.73 2.22 4.14
C GLY A 259 21.31 0.93 4.73
N VAL A 260 21.41 -0.14 3.93
CA VAL A 260 22.06 -1.39 4.34
C VAL A 260 23.58 -1.24 4.32
N LYS A 261 24.24 -1.76 5.35
CA LYS A 261 25.70 -1.74 5.49
C LYS A 261 26.19 -3.08 6.03
N ILE A 262 27.37 -3.47 5.62
CA ILE A 262 28.09 -4.61 6.19
C ILE A 262 29.59 -4.36 6.06
N ALA A 263 30.33 -4.53 7.16
CA ALA A 263 31.77 -4.35 7.17
C ALA A 263 32.38 -5.09 8.36
N VAL A 264 33.60 -5.61 8.19
CA VAL A 264 34.41 -6.06 9.33
C VAL A 264 35.08 -4.84 9.94
N LYS A 265 34.97 -4.70 11.26
CA LYS A 265 35.62 -3.67 12.07
C LYS A 265 36.94 -4.19 12.64
N ASP A 266 37.86 -3.27 12.95
CA ASP A 266 39.23 -3.56 13.39
C ASP A 266 39.31 -4.39 14.68
N ASP A 267 38.23 -4.40 15.46
CA ASP A 267 38.06 -5.19 16.67
C ASP A 267 37.64 -6.65 16.41
N GLY A 268 37.56 -7.08 15.14
CA GLY A 268 37.23 -8.44 14.73
C GLY A 268 35.74 -8.76 14.78
N TYR A 269 34.88 -7.75 14.68
CA TYR A 269 33.43 -7.89 14.58
C TYR A 269 32.93 -7.55 13.18
N LEU A 270 31.97 -8.34 12.70
CA LEU A 270 31.18 -8.05 11.52
C LEU A 270 30.03 -7.12 11.94
N TYR A 271 30.15 -5.85 11.61
CA TYR A 271 29.08 -4.86 11.73
C TYR A 271 28.12 -5.00 10.56
N MET A 272 26.81 -4.95 10.83
CA MET A 272 25.79 -4.90 9.80
C MET A 272 24.60 -4.04 10.19
N THR A 273 24.05 -3.33 9.21
CA THR A 273 22.76 -2.62 9.29
C THR A 273 21.80 -3.34 8.37
N GLN A 274 20.90 -4.15 8.93
CA GLN A 274 19.97 -4.99 8.17
C GLN A 274 18.67 -5.25 8.94
N SER A 275 17.69 -5.86 8.28
CA SER A 275 16.54 -6.41 9.01
C SER A 275 16.94 -7.52 9.96
N ARG A 276 16.16 -7.64 11.04
CA ARG A 276 16.33 -8.68 12.05
C ARG A 276 16.37 -10.10 11.47
N GLU A 277 15.56 -10.40 10.47
CA GLU A 277 15.55 -11.71 9.80
C GLU A 277 16.90 -12.02 9.15
N ILE A 278 17.45 -11.07 8.40
CA ILE A 278 18.74 -11.23 7.73
C ILE A 278 19.88 -11.29 8.74
N ILE A 279 19.82 -10.50 9.80
CA ILE A 279 20.80 -10.53 10.89
C ILE A 279 20.87 -11.92 11.54
N VAL A 280 19.71 -12.54 11.81
CA VAL A 280 19.65 -13.91 12.33
C VAL A 280 20.25 -14.90 11.32
N ALA A 281 19.90 -14.79 10.05
CA ALA A 281 20.44 -15.65 9.00
C ALA A 281 21.97 -15.52 8.85
N VAL A 282 22.52 -14.30 9.01
CA VAL A 282 23.98 -14.07 9.02
C VAL A 282 24.63 -14.71 10.24
N ARG A 283 24.04 -14.59 11.43
CA ARG A 283 24.55 -15.26 12.64
C ARG A 283 24.60 -16.78 12.46
N ASP A 284 23.52 -17.38 11.94
CA ASP A 284 23.43 -18.82 11.68
C ASP A 284 24.44 -19.27 10.60
N TYR A 285 24.70 -18.43 9.60
CA TYR A 285 25.71 -18.72 8.59
C TYR A 285 27.14 -18.65 9.16
N VAL A 286 27.43 -17.62 9.96
CA VAL A 286 28.73 -17.46 10.63
C VAL A 286 29.03 -18.62 11.59
N GLU A 287 28.04 -19.09 12.35
CA GLU A 287 28.22 -20.27 13.20
C GLU A 287 28.50 -21.54 12.38
N ARG A 288 27.76 -21.77 11.30
CA ARG A 288 28.03 -22.89 10.39
C ARG A 288 29.45 -22.86 9.81
N LEU A 289 29.93 -21.69 9.40
CA LEU A 289 31.31 -21.52 8.94
C LEU A 289 32.34 -21.86 10.03
N ARG A 290 32.07 -21.50 11.30
CA ARG A 290 32.96 -21.87 12.41
C ARG A 290 32.98 -23.37 12.64
N GLU A 291 31.81 -24.01 12.63
CA GLU A 291 31.69 -25.46 12.79
C GLU A 291 32.44 -26.20 11.66
N ASP A 292 32.29 -25.74 10.41
CA ASP A 292 32.99 -26.30 9.25
C ASP A 292 34.52 -26.19 9.40
N LEU A 293 35.04 -25.04 9.84
CA LEU A 293 36.47 -24.87 10.07
C LEU A 293 37.00 -25.72 11.23
N GLN A 294 36.23 -25.86 12.32
CA GLN A 294 36.58 -26.73 13.43
C GLN A 294 36.55 -28.22 13.06
N SER A 295 35.65 -28.61 12.14
CA SER A 295 35.58 -29.97 11.63
C SER A 295 36.79 -30.31 10.75
N ARG A 296 37.30 -29.34 9.99
CA ARG A 296 38.48 -29.48 9.12
C ARG A 296 39.81 -29.43 9.88
N SER A 297 39.85 -28.78 11.03
CA SER A 297 41.05 -28.69 11.88
C SER A 297 41.25 -29.88 12.82
N LYS A 298 40.24 -30.74 13.00
CA LYS A 298 40.42 -32.03 13.68
C LYS A 298 41.21 -32.96 12.76
N PRO A 299 42.44 -33.38 13.11
CA PRO A 299 43.15 -34.37 12.33
C PRO A 299 42.30 -35.66 12.31
N ALA A 300 42.13 -36.21 11.11
CA ALA A 300 41.60 -37.56 10.95
C ALA A 300 42.44 -38.48 11.84
N LYS A 301 41.86 -38.98 12.93
CA LYS A 301 42.48 -40.03 13.74
C LYS A 301 42.57 -41.26 12.85
N GLN A 302 43.74 -41.45 12.23
CA GLN A 302 44.23 -42.77 11.85
C GLN A 302 44.84 -43.43 13.08
#